data_AF-A0A812RW67-F1
#
_entry.id   AF-A0A812RW67-F1
#
_cell.length_a   1.000
_cell.length_b   1.000
_cell.length_c   1.000
_cell.angle_alpha   90.00
_cell.angle_beta   90.00
_cell.angle_gamma   90.00
#
_symmetry.space_group_name_H-M   'P 1'
#
loop_
_entity.id
_entity.type
_entity.pdbx_description
1 polymer ?
#
loop_
_entity_poly.entity_id
_entity_poly.type
_entity_poly.pdbx_seq_one_letter_code
_entity_poly.pdbx_strand_id
1 'polypeptide(L)'
;MARSTFVVAVVMLMLPATARRNKDDLFTMEAGNSEARDLQAELESWLSDRWGVGLSTSDAQWWARKESWYMETCGATLPYLKKLYSVLNDRFKMAYSSSKAVELMFAYAKKQFDPDQLFAMYSVLVDRFALGLSQEEARSRAPELLEKDAASAELGSLYSYMVDRFGAMRLPQKDAQKMAMELAAAGCEPIMLKKFATEPYPDKQRAADEAVMASFDMQAYRYAEDGKYYTASQFKNWFGSNWMAKWMASPVAQKVAEDGKAYSASQFRAFFGVRDWLSKWNAATWATQRRIAEDGKVYTLDEFVSYFGQSQWQQKWAKAP
;
A
#
# COMPACT_ATOMS: atom_id res chain seq x y z
N MET A 1 -35.64 -42.54 -38.39
CA MET A 1 -34.37 -42.60 -37.65
C MET A 1 -34.19 -41.31 -36.88
N ALA A 2 -34.55 -41.30 -35.60
CA ALA A 2 -34.20 -40.23 -34.67
C ALA A 2 -34.05 -40.88 -33.29
N ARG A 3 -32.82 -40.87 -32.75
CA ARG A 3 -32.48 -41.45 -31.45
C ARG A 3 -32.83 -40.42 -30.37
N SER A 4 -33.71 -40.80 -29.45
CA SER A 4 -34.07 -40.02 -28.27
C SER A 4 -33.18 -40.43 -27.11
N THR A 5 -32.28 -39.55 -26.70
CA THR A 5 -31.36 -39.79 -25.58
C THR A 5 -31.93 -39.14 -24.32
N PHE A 6 -32.32 -39.96 -23.35
CA PHE A 6 -32.66 -39.55 -21.99
C PHE A 6 -31.39 -39.05 -21.29
N VAL A 7 -31.43 -37.83 -20.73
CA VAL A 7 -30.40 -37.34 -19.80
C VAL A 7 -31.00 -37.39 -18.39
N VAL A 8 -30.35 -38.19 -17.53
CA VAL A 8 -30.64 -38.31 -16.11
C VAL A 8 -30.16 -37.04 -15.40
N ALA A 9 -31.06 -36.33 -14.73
CA ALA A 9 -30.72 -35.22 -13.86
C ALA A 9 -30.18 -35.77 -12.52
N VAL A 10 -28.88 -35.57 -12.27
CA VAL A 10 -28.28 -35.78 -10.96
C VAL A 10 -28.42 -34.48 -10.17
N VAL A 11 -29.31 -34.49 -9.18
CA VAL A 11 -29.42 -33.45 -8.16
C VAL A 11 -28.25 -33.62 -7.20
N MET A 12 -27.23 -32.76 -7.31
CA MET A 12 -26.21 -32.63 -6.26
C MET A 12 -26.71 -31.70 -5.17
N LEU A 13 -26.95 -32.29 -4.00
CA LEU A 13 -27.13 -31.61 -2.73
C LEU A 13 -25.87 -30.80 -2.38
N MET A 14 -25.97 -29.47 -2.40
CA MET A 14 -24.94 -28.60 -1.83
C MET A 14 -25.07 -28.61 -0.30
N LEU A 15 -24.09 -29.20 0.37
CA LEU A 15 -23.84 -29.01 1.80
C LEU A 15 -23.12 -27.67 2.02
N PRO A 16 -23.34 -27.00 3.17
CA PRO A 16 -22.79 -25.67 3.46
C PRO A 16 -21.27 -25.69 3.54
N ALA A 17 -20.64 -24.79 2.79
CA ALA A 17 -19.20 -24.57 2.75
C ALA A 17 -18.70 -24.04 4.10
N THR A 18 -18.12 -24.92 4.91
CA THR A 18 -17.13 -24.52 5.91
C THR A 18 -15.85 -24.11 5.18
N ALA A 19 -15.35 -22.92 5.49
CA ALA A 19 -14.18 -22.29 4.89
C ALA A 19 -12.97 -23.23 4.83
N ARG A 20 -12.76 -23.87 3.68
CA ARG A 20 -11.50 -24.53 3.36
C ARG A 20 -10.46 -23.43 3.12
N ARG A 21 -9.51 -23.30 4.05
CA ARG A 21 -8.23 -22.60 3.83
C ARG A 21 -7.62 -23.12 2.52
N ASN A 22 -7.55 -22.27 1.49
CA ASN A 22 -6.78 -22.55 0.29
C ASN A 22 -5.31 -22.69 0.70
N LYS A 23 -4.73 -23.87 0.42
CA LYS A 23 -3.33 -24.20 0.66
C LYS A 23 -2.37 -23.56 -0.36
N ASP A 24 -2.91 -22.91 -1.38
CA ASP A 24 -2.15 -22.41 -2.52
C ASP A 24 -1.54 -21.00 -2.30
N ASP A 25 -1.95 -20.32 -1.22
CA ASP A 25 -1.37 -19.03 -0.79
C ASP A 25 -0.62 -19.19 0.53
N LEU A 26 0.20 -20.24 0.67
CA LEU A 26 1.08 -20.36 1.83
C LEU A 26 2.18 -19.30 1.70
N PHE A 27 1.89 -18.10 2.20
CA PHE A 27 2.85 -17.03 2.44
C PHE A 27 3.95 -17.55 3.37
N THR A 28 4.97 -18.16 2.79
CA THR A 28 6.26 -18.29 3.45
C THR A 28 7.04 -17.00 3.18
N MET A 29 6.70 -15.92 3.90
CA MET A 29 7.83 -15.23 4.55
C MET A 29 8.56 -16.33 5.28
N GLU A 30 9.87 -16.52 5.06
CA GLU A 30 10.68 -17.56 5.70
C GLU A 30 10.43 -17.59 7.22
N ALA A 31 9.36 -18.29 7.61
CA ALA A 31 9.14 -18.80 8.93
C ALA A 31 10.15 -19.93 8.99
N GLY A 32 11.42 -19.56 9.24
CA GLY A 32 12.37 -20.51 9.76
C GLY A 32 11.64 -21.28 10.85
N ASN A 33 11.73 -22.62 10.80
CA ASN A 33 11.04 -23.62 11.61
C ASN A 33 11.26 -23.46 13.14
N SER A 34 11.13 -22.25 13.66
CA SER A 34 11.01 -21.91 15.05
C SER A 34 9.70 -22.52 15.50
N GLU A 35 9.77 -23.33 16.55
CA GLU A 35 8.66 -23.70 17.42
C GLU A 35 7.60 -22.60 17.44
N ALA A 36 6.31 -22.96 17.43
CA ALA A 36 5.21 -22.01 17.49
C ALA A 36 5.33 -21.14 18.75
N ARG A 37 6.10 -20.06 18.65
CA ARG A 37 6.36 -19.15 19.76
C ARG A 37 5.10 -18.34 19.96
N ASP A 38 4.68 -18.27 21.22
CA ASP A 38 3.56 -17.45 21.64
C ASP A 38 3.91 -15.98 21.41
N LEU A 39 3.46 -15.41 20.28
CA LEU A 39 3.75 -14.02 19.91
C LEU A 39 3.23 -13.05 20.97
N GLN A 40 2.13 -13.40 21.65
CA GLN A 40 1.61 -12.58 22.74
C GLN A 40 2.61 -12.48 23.89
N ALA A 41 3.17 -13.61 24.33
CA ALA A 41 4.18 -13.62 25.39
C ALA A 41 5.46 -12.88 24.99
N GLU A 42 5.91 -13.05 23.74
CA GLU A 42 7.07 -12.32 23.21
C GLU A 42 6.84 -10.79 23.17
N LEU A 43 5.65 -10.36 22.75
CA LEU A 43 5.26 -8.95 22.73
C LEU A 43 5.20 -8.38 24.14
N GLU A 44 4.57 -9.07 25.08
CA GLU A 44 4.48 -8.64 26.48
C GLU A 44 5.88 -8.45 27.09
N SER A 45 6.76 -9.43 26.89
CA SER A 45 8.14 -9.38 27.39
C SER A 45 8.90 -8.19 26.80
N TRP A 46 8.82 -7.98 25.48
CA TRP A 46 9.54 -6.88 24.84
C TRP A 46 8.96 -5.49 25.18
N LEU A 47 7.63 -5.35 25.22
CA LEU A 47 6.98 -4.09 25.56
C LEU A 47 7.28 -3.65 27.00
N SER A 48 7.43 -4.60 27.92
CA SER A 48 7.77 -4.33 29.33
C SER A 48 9.28 -4.17 29.59
N ASP A 49 10.15 -4.53 28.65
CA ASP A 49 11.59 -4.39 28.78
C ASP A 49 11.99 -2.91 28.92
N ARG A 50 12.67 -2.59 30.03
CA ARG A 50 13.17 -1.24 30.34
C ARG A 50 14.15 -0.72 29.29
N TRP A 51 14.88 -1.61 28.60
CA TRP A 51 15.81 -1.24 27.53
C TRP A 51 15.16 -1.23 26.15
N GLY A 52 13.91 -1.72 26.05
CA GLY A 52 13.09 -1.72 24.85
C GLY A 52 12.11 -0.56 24.85
N VAL A 53 10.84 -0.86 25.09
CA VAL A 53 9.76 0.14 25.10
C VAL A 53 9.54 0.73 26.50
N GLY A 54 9.72 -0.09 27.54
CA GLY A 54 9.62 0.32 28.94
C GLY A 54 8.20 0.62 29.43
N LEU A 55 7.18 -0.05 28.88
CA LEU A 55 5.81 0.06 29.39
C LEU A 55 5.68 -0.60 30.78
N SER A 56 4.66 -0.20 31.53
CA SER A 56 4.25 -0.95 32.72
C SER A 56 3.85 -2.38 32.33
N THR A 57 4.01 -3.35 33.23
CA THR A 57 3.62 -4.74 32.96
C THR A 57 2.14 -4.86 32.56
N SER A 58 1.26 -4.08 33.21
CA SER A 58 -0.18 -4.07 32.87
C SER A 58 -0.45 -3.52 31.47
N ASP A 59 0.23 -2.44 31.06
CA ASP A 59 0.04 -1.87 29.72
C ASP A 59 0.63 -2.78 28.64
N ALA A 60 1.80 -3.37 28.91
CA ALA A 60 2.43 -4.35 28.01
C ALA A 60 1.52 -5.56 27.78
N GLN A 61 0.95 -6.13 28.85
CA GLN A 61 -0.03 -7.22 28.79
C GLN A 61 -1.27 -6.84 27.99
N TRP A 62 -1.81 -5.63 28.23
CA TRP A 62 -2.99 -5.15 27.53
C TRP A 62 -2.74 -5.04 26.02
N TRP A 63 -1.64 -4.40 25.61
CA TRP A 63 -1.28 -4.28 24.20
C TRP A 63 -1.02 -5.63 23.55
N ALA A 64 -0.25 -6.50 24.20
CA ALA A 64 0.05 -7.83 23.67
C ALA A 64 -1.22 -8.65 23.44
N ARG A 65 -2.14 -8.71 24.42
CA ARG A 65 -3.42 -9.43 24.28
C ARG A 65 -4.33 -8.83 23.21
N LYS A 66 -4.34 -7.50 23.11
CA LYS A 66 -5.19 -6.79 22.16
C LYS A 66 -4.73 -6.98 20.72
N GLU A 67 -3.43 -6.99 20.49
CA GLU A 67 -2.85 -6.86 19.14
C GLU A 67 -2.24 -8.16 18.61
N SER A 68 -1.91 -9.14 19.44
CA SER A 68 -1.24 -10.39 19.03
C SER A 68 -1.95 -11.09 17.87
N TRP A 69 -3.27 -11.28 17.97
CA TRP A 69 -4.06 -11.94 16.92
C TRP A 69 -3.98 -11.21 15.58
N TYR A 70 -4.01 -9.87 15.58
CA TYR A 70 -3.84 -9.08 14.36
C TYR A 70 -2.43 -9.23 13.80
N MET A 71 -1.41 -9.23 14.66
CA MET A 71 -0.02 -9.36 14.23
C MET A 71 0.24 -10.72 13.61
N GLU A 72 -0.26 -11.80 14.22
CA GLU A 72 -0.20 -13.16 13.65
C GLU A 72 -0.94 -13.24 12.31
N THR A 73 -2.15 -12.68 12.24
CA THR A 73 -2.99 -12.72 11.02
C THR A 73 -2.38 -11.91 9.87
N CYS A 74 -1.75 -10.77 10.18
CA CYS A 74 -1.03 -9.93 9.22
C CYS A 74 0.40 -10.43 8.93
N GLY A 75 0.88 -11.50 9.58
CA GLY A 75 2.24 -12.01 9.44
C GLY A 75 3.34 -11.09 10.01
N ALA A 76 2.99 -10.17 10.90
CA ALA A 76 3.93 -9.24 11.53
C ALA A 76 4.74 -9.94 12.63
N THR A 77 6.06 -10.00 12.44
CA THR A 77 6.99 -10.63 13.38
C THR A 77 7.51 -9.63 14.42
N LEU A 78 7.98 -10.12 15.58
CA LEU A 78 8.58 -9.24 16.60
C LEU A 78 9.79 -8.42 16.07
N PRO A 79 10.73 -8.97 15.29
CA PRO A 79 11.81 -8.17 14.68
C PRO A 79 11.30 -7.03 13.79
N TYR A 80 10.25 -7.29 13.00
CA TYR A 80 9.60 -6.27 12.17
C TYR A 80 9.00 -5.15 13.04
N LEU A 81 8.27 -5.51 14.10
CA LEU A 81 7.66 -4.54 15.03
C LEU A 81 8.72 -3.69 15.75
N LYS A 82 9.83 -4.31 16.20
CA LYS A 82 10.97 -3.60 16.78
C LYS A 82 11.56 -2.55 15.82
N LYS A 83 11.71 -2.92 14.55
CA LYS A 83 12.22 -2.01 13.51
C LYS A 83 11.27 -0.84 13.27
N LEU A 84 9.98 -1.11 13.18
CA LEU A 84 8.95 -0.09 13.01
C LEU A 84 8.89 0.86 14.21
N TYR A 85 8.90 0.34 15.45
CA TYR A 85 8.99 1.15 16.66
C TYR A 85 10.25 2.03 16.69
N SER A 86 11.41 1.49 16.29
CA SER A 86 12.64 2.27 16.17
C SER A 86 12.48 3.45 15.20
N VAL A 87 11.85 3.24 14.02
CA VAL A 87 11.59 4.33 13.07
C VAL A 87 10.71 5.43 13.68
N LEU A 88 9.70 5.02 14.44
CA LEU A 88 8.72 5.93 15.05
C LEU A 88 9.29 6.71 16.24
N ASN A 89 10.06 6.07 17.11
CA ASN A 89 10.50 6.66 18.39
C ASN A 89 11.89 7.32 18.33
N ASP A 90 12.74 6.97 17.37
CA ASP A 90 14.09 7.53 17.28
C ASP A 90 14.07 9.05 17.02
N ARG A 91 14.82 9.79 17.85
CA ARG A 91 14.92 11.26 17.81
C ARG A 91 15.48 11.81 16.49
N PHE A 92 16.24 11.02 15.75
CA PHE A 92 16.80 11.40 14.45
C PHE A 92 15.89 10.98 13.28
N LYS A 93 14.76 10.33 13.59
CA LYS A 93 13.76 9.87 12.63
C LYS A 93 12.44 10.60 12.88
N MET A 94 11.36 9.87 13.16
CA MET A 94 10.04 10.47 13.34
C MET A 94 9.79 10.99 14.76
N ALA A 95 10.62 10.65 15.75
CA ALA A 95 10.61 11.26 17.09
C ALA A 95 9.21 11.42 17.72
N TYR A 96 8.38 10.38 17.66
CA TYR A 96 7.16 10.28 18.46
C TYR A 96 7.50 9.94 19.91
N SER A 97 6.59 10.22 20.84
CA SER A 97 6.71 9.70 22.21
C SER A 97 6.54 8.18 22.22
N SER A 98 7.13 7.48 23.19
CA SER A 98 7.04 6.01 23.29
C SER A 98 5.61 5.50 23.22
N SER A 99 4.67 6.11 23.96
CA SER A 99 3.26 5.73 23.96
C SER A 99 2.62 5.86 22.57
N LYS A 100 2.86 6.98 21.87
CA LYS A 100 2.32 7.18 20.51
C LYS A 100 3.00 6.26 19.49
N ALA A 101 4.30 6.00 19.65
CA ALA A 101 5.05 5.10 18.79
C ALA A 101 4.54 3.66 18.89
N VAL A 102 4.15 3.17 20.08
CA VAL A 102 3.53 1.84 20.25
C VAL A 102 2.20 1.77 19.50
N GLU A 103 1.32 2.76 19.69
CA GLU A 103 0.02 2.83 19.02
C GLU A 103 0.19 2.81 17.49
N LEU A 104 1.06 3.68 16.96
CA LEU A 104 1.32 3.79 15.52
C LEU A 104 2.02 2.55 14.97
N MET A 105 2.92 1.91 15.73
CA MET A 105 3.58 0.68 15.32
C MET A 105 2.56 -0.40 15.00
N PHE A 106 1.60 -0.67 15.89
CA PHE A 106 0.56 -1.67 15.62
C PHE A 106 -0.35 -1.25 14.47
N ALA A 107 -0.72 0.03 14.39
CA ALA A 107 -1.54 0.54 13.29
C ALA A 107 -0.85 0.38 11.92
N TYR A 108 0.45 0.67 11.85
CA TYR A 108 1.23 0.59 10.61
C TYR A 108 1.62 -0.85 10.27
N ALA A 109 1.80 -1.72 11.27
CA ALA A 109 2.01 -3.15 11.08
C ALA A 109 0.79 -3.82 10.44
N LYS A 110 -0.43 -3.45 10.86
CA LYS A 110 -1.68 -3.87 10.23
C LYS A 110 -1.72 -3.48 8.75
N LYS A 111 -1.27 -2.27 8.44
CA LYS A 111 -1.13 -1.79 7.05
C LYS A 111 0.09 -2.34 6.31
N GLN A 112 0.91 -3.16 6.95
CA GLN A 112 2.14 -3.75 6.42
C GLN A 112 3.13 -2.73 5.85
N PHE A 113 3.27 -1.57 6.50
CA PHE A 113 4.29 -0.60 6.05
C PHE A 113 5.69 -1.13 6.25
N ASP A 114 6.52 -1.04 5.22
CA ASP A 114 7.94 -1.30 5.34
C ASP A 114 8.61 -0.15 6.15
N PRO A 115 9.33 -0.45 7.26
CA PRO A 115 9.92 0.58 8.10
C PRO A 115 10.96 1.44 7.37
N ASP A 116 11.71 0.87 6.42
CA ASP A 116 12.72 1.60 5.68
C ASP A 116 12.06 2.54 4.66
N GLN A 117 11.00 2.09 3.99
CA GLN A 117 10.21 2.95 3.10
C GLN A 117 9.51 4.07 3.86
N LEU A 118 8.96 3.79 5.05
CA LEU A 118 8.35 4.80 5.92
C LEU A 118 9.37 5.88 6.32
N PHE A 119 10.55 5.46 6.73
CA PHE A 119 11.62 6.40 7.06
C PHE A 119 12.08 7.18 5.83
N ALA A 120 12.32 6.51 4.69
CA ALA A 120 12.76 7.16 3.46
C ALA A 120 11.75 8.21 2.96
N MET A 121 10.45 7.89 3.01
CA MET A 121 9.38 8.83 2.67
C MET A 121 9.39 10.03 3.62
N TYR A 122 9.45 9.80 4.93
CA TYR A 122 9.56 10.88 5.92
C TYR A 122 10.80 11.75 5.68
N SER A 123 11.96 11.15 5.41
CA SER A 123 13.22 11.87 5.14
C SER A 123 13.10 12.80 3.94
N VAL A 124 12.51 12.34 2.83
CA VAL A 124 12.29 13.19 1.63
C VAL A 124 11.34 14.35 1.92
N LEU A 125 10.33 14.13 2.76
CA LEU A 125 9.36 15.16 3.13
C LEU A 125 9.99 16.27 4.00
N VAL A 126 10.86 15.93 4.96
CA VAL A 126 11.50 16.92 5.86
C VAL A 126 12.77 17.55 5.30
N ASP A 127 13.43 16.93 4.30
CA ASP A 127 14.67 17.46 3.75
C ASP A 127 14.44 18.84 3.11
N ARG A 128 15.15 19.84 3.63
CA ARG A 128 15.10 21.25 3.17
C ARG A 128 15.54 21.44 1.71
N PHE A 129 16.29 20.50 1.17
CA PHE A 129 16.72 20.51 -0.23
C PHE A 129 15.76 19.73 -1.14
N ALA A 130 14.85 18.95 -0.55
CA ALA A 130 13.69 18.38 -1.20
C ALA A 130 12.44 19.17 -0.78
N LEU A 131 11.42 18.52 -0.21
CA LEU A 131 10.14 19.18 0.03
C LEU A 131 10.17 20.18 1.19
N GLY A 132 11.01 20.00 2.20
CA GLY A 132 11.16 20.93 3.32
C GLY A 132 9.88 21.19 4.11
N LEU A 133 9.04 20.16 4.31
CA LEU A 133 7.85 20.23 5.17
C LEU A 133 8.25 20.29 6.64
N SER A 134 7.32 20.75 7.49
CA SER A 134 7.49 20.63 8.94
C SER A 134 7.52 19.17 9.37
N GLN A 135 8.14 18.85 10.51
CA GLN A 135 8.15 17.47 11.01
C GLN A 135 6.74 16.93 11.25
N GLU A 136 5.84 17.76 11.78
CA GLU A 136 4.45 17.38 12.06
C GLU A 136 3.70 17.04 10.76
N GLU A 137 3.86 17.86 9.73
CA GLU A 137 3.23 17.62 8.43
C GLU A 137 3.83 16.37 7.76
N ALA A 138 5.15 16.23 7.74
CA ALA A 138 5.83 15.06 7.18
C ALA A 138 5.44 13.76 7.88
N ARG A 139 5.30 13.78 9.20
CA ARG A 139 4.83 12.66 10.04
C ARG A 139 3.44 12.18 9.65
N SER A 140 2.55 13.11 9.30
CA SER A 140 1.19 12.83 8.84
C SER A 140 1.15 12.37 7.37
N ARG A 141 1.95 12.99 6.49
CA ARG A 141 1.94 12.72 5.05
C ARG A 141 2.66 11.43 4.65
N ALA A 142 3.74 11.05 5.35
CA ALA A 142 4.50 9.85 5.02
C ALA A 142 3.66 8.56 4.94
N PRO A 143 2.87 8.19 5.97
CA PRO A 143 1.99 7.02 5.89
C PRO A 143 0.91 7.18 4.83
N GLU A 144 0.30 8.38 4.68
CA GLU A 144 -0.73 8.64 3.67
C GLU A 144 -0.23 8.36 2.25
N LEU A 145 1.01 8.76 1.96
CA LEU A 145 1.64 8.56 0.66
C LEU A 145 1.98 7.09 0.42
N LEU A 146 2.48 6.38 1.44
CA LEU A 146 2.77 4.95 1.33
C LEU A 146 1.50 4.10 1.13
N GLU A 147 0.37 4.45 1.76
CA GLU A 147 -0.92 3.79 1.51
C GLU A 147 -1.37 3.91 0.06
N LYS A 148 -0.95 4.99 -0.62
CA LYS A 148 -1.23 5.23 -2.03
C LYS A 148 -0.14 4.68 -2.95
N ASP A 149 0.82 3.94 -2.39
CA ASP A 149 1.96 3.32 -3.08
C ASP A 149 2.92 4.33 -3.72
N ALA A 150 3.03 5.53 -3.13
CA ALA A 150 3.99 6.54 -3.59
C ALA A 150 5.42 6.12 -3.25
N ALA A 151 6.33 6.20 -4.22
CA ALA A 151 7.75 5.97 -3.98
C ALA A 151 8.47 7.27 -3.55
N SER A 152 9.26 7.21 -2.47
CA SER A 152 10.00 8.36 -1.95
C SER A 152 11.01 8.94 -2.95
N ALA A 153 11.68 8.07 -3.72
CA ALA A 153 12.62 8.46 -4.77
C ALA A 153 11.98 9.25 -5.92
N GLU A 154 10.75 8.86 -6.30
CA GLU A 154 9.97 9.55 -7.33
C GLU A 154 9.50 10.91 -6.83
N LEU A 155 9.01 10.99 -5.58
CA LEU A 155 8.54 12.22 -4.95
C LEU A 155 9.61 13.33 -4.97
N GLY A 156 10.84 13.01 -4.54
CA GLY A 156 11.94 13.99 -4.54
C GLY A 156 12.29 14.47 -5.96
N SER A 157 12.28 13.56 -6.93
CA SER A 157 12.56 13.86 -8.33
C SER A 157 11.46 14.72 -8.98
N LEU A 158 10.19 14.41 -8.71
CA LEU A 158 9.03 15.20 -9.15
C LEU A 158 9.11 16.62 -8.62
N TYR A 159 9.33 16.78 -7.31
CA TYR A 159 9.44 18.09 -6.69
C TYR A 159 10.62 18.90 -7.27
N SER A 160 11.80 18.29 -7.37
CA SER A 160 12.99 18.94 -7.92
C SER A 160 12.74 19.48 -9.34
N TYR A 161 12.07 18.69 -10.19
CA TYR A 161 11.71 19.12 -11.54
C TYR A 161 10.72 20.30 -11.54
N MET A 162 9.77 20.33 -10.60
CA MET A 162 8.76 21.38 -10.52
C MET A 162 9.32 22.73 -10.09
N VAL A 163 10.33 22.74 -9.22
CA VAL A 163 10.95 23.98 -8.69
C VAL A 163 12.19 24.43 -9.45
N ASP A 164 12.67 23.62 -10.41
CA ASP A 164 13.82 23.98 -11.25
C ASP A 164 13.56 25.31 -11.97
N ARG A 165 14.42 26.29 -11.71
CA ARG A 165 14.35 27.65 -12.28
C ARG A 165 14.49 27.63 -13.80
N PHE A 166 15.12 26.61 -14.36
CA PHE A 166 15.28 26.42 -15.79
C PHE A 166 14.26 25.45 -16.39
N GLY A 167 13.55 24.68 -15.55
CA GLY A 167 12.55 23.70 -15.96
C GLY A 167 11.31 24.32 -16.60
N ALA A 168 10.42 23.47 -17.14
CA ALA A 168 9.19 23.92 -17.80
C ALA A 168 8.06 24.27 -16.81
N MET A 169 8.07 23.66 -15.62
CA MET A 169 6.99 23.80 -14.63
C MET A 169 7.11 25.08 -13.79
N ARG A 170 8.30 25.39 -13.23
CA ARG A 170 8.59 26.62 -12.45
C ARG A 170 7.49 27.01 -11.47
N LEU A 171 7.06 26.07 -10.64
CA LEU A 171 5.97 26.29 -9.70
C LEU A 171 6.48 26.99 -8.44
N PRO A 172 5.65 27.84 -7.80
CA PRO A 172 5.90 28.25 -6.42
C PRO A 172 6.06 27.03 -5.51
N GLN A 173 6.93 27.12 -4.49
CA GLN A 173 7.29 25.98 -3.65
C GLN A 173 6.09 25.23 -3.07
N LYS A 174 5.08 25.94 -2.56
CA LYS A 174 3.87 25.31 -1.98
C LYS A 174 3.06 24.53 -3.01
N ASP A 175 2.93 25.08 -4.22
CA ASP A 175 2.20 24.42 -5.31
C ASP A 175 2.99 23.20 -5.82
N ALA A 176 4.32 23.31 -5.90
CA ALA A 176 5.20 22.20 -6.24
C ALA A 176 5.15 21.07 -5.20
N GLN A 177 5.15 21.38 -3.91
CA GLN A 177 5.01 20.39 -2.82
C GLN A 177 3.70 19.61 -2.98
N LYS A 178 2.58 20.33 -3.12
CA LYS A 178 1.26 19.74 -3.27
C LYS A 178 1.19 18.86 -4.53
N MET A 179 1.56 19.40 -5.67
CA MET A 179 1.49 18.68 -6.95
C MET A 179 2.43 17.47 -6.98
N ALA A 180 3.64 17.57 -6.42
CA ALA A 180 4.56 16.44 -6.34
C ALA A 180 4.01 15.29 -5.48
N MET A 181 3.39 15.60 -4.34
CA MET A 181 2.74 14.59 -3.49
C MET A 181 1.54 13.95 -4.19
N GLU A 182 0.69 14.74 -4.86
CA GLU A 182 -0.45 14.22 -5.65
C GLU A 182 0.02 13.32 -6.79
N LEU A 183 1.05 13.73 -7.54
CA LEU A 183 1.57 12.92 -8.63
C LEU A 183 2.29 11.66 -8.17
N ALA A 184 3.06 11.73 -7.08
CA ALA A 184 3.68 10.53 -6.50
C ALA A 184 2.61 9.55 -6.01
N ALA A 185 1.56 10.02 -5.34
CA ALA A 185 0.41 9.19 -4.93
C ALA A 185 -0.37 8.60 -6.10
N ALA A 186 -0.38 9.27 -7.25
CA ALA A 186 -0.97 8.76 -8.48
C ALA A 186 -0.08 7.74 -9.21
N GLY A 187 1.18 7.56 -8.79
CA GLY A 187 2.17 6.70 -9.45
C GLY A 187 2.82 7.35 -10.68
N CYS A 188 2.98 8.68 -10.69
CA CYS A 188 3.60 9.40 -11.78
C CYS A 188 5.12 9.25 -11.79
N GLU A 189 5.68 8.78 -12.91
CA GLU A 189 7.11 8.73 -13.10
C GLU A 189 7.68 10.13 -13.45
N PRO A 190 8.76 10.58 -12.78
CA PRO A 190 9.38 11.89 -13.06
C PRO A 190 9.76 12.09 -14.53
N ILE A 191 10.19 11.02 -15.21
CA ILE A 191 10.58 11.05 -16.62
C ILE A 191 9.36 11.33 -17.52
N MET A 192 8.20 10.76 -17.20
CA MET A 192 6.98 11.01 -17.95
C MET A 192 6.51 12.45 -17.73
N LEU A 193 6.51 12.95 -16.49
CA LEU A 193 6.19 14.36 -16.24
C LEU A 193 7.10 15.29 -17.03
N LYS A 194 8.41 15.02 -17.03
CA LYS A 194 9.38 15.83 -17.79
C LYS A 194 9.08 15.83 -19.29
N LYS A 195 8.77 14.66 -19.86
CA LYS A 195 8.41 14.53 -21.29
C LYS A 195 7.20 15.42 -21.61
N PHE A 196 6.08 15.23 -20.93
CA PHE A 196 4.84 15.93 -21.22
C PHE A 196 4.87 17.41 -20.83
N ALA A 197 5.61 17.81 -19.80
CA ALA A 197 5.72 19.22 -19.42
C ALA A 197 6.58 20.05 -20.40
N THR A 198 7.45 19.40 -21.20
CA THR A 198 8.25 20.09 -22.24
C THR A 198 7.56 20.18 -23.59
N GLU A 199 6.49 19.41 -23.80
CA GLU A 199 5.63 19.55 -24.97
C GLU A 199 4.86 20.89 -24.88
N PRO A 200 4.41 21.46 -26.01
CA PRO A 200 3.75 22.77 -26.06
C PRO A 200 2.30 22.72 -25.52
N TYR A 201 2.11 22.15 -24.33
CA TYR A 201 0.84 22.23 -23.61
C TYR A 201 0.79 23.55 -22.84
N PRO A 202 -0.25 24.38 -23.05
CA PRO A 202 -0.45 25.58 -22.25
C PRO A 202 -0.85 25.27 -20.80
N ASP A 203 -1.33 24.05 -20.53
CA ASP A 203 -1.88 23.64 -19.25
C ASP A 203 -1.01 22.58 -18.57
N LYS A 204 -0.41 22.97 -17.44
CA LYS A 204 0.42 22.10 -16.60
C LYS A 204 -0.36 20.95 -15.99
N GLN A 205 -1.65 21.14 -15.70
CA GLN A 205 -2.50 20.07 -15.18
C GLN A 205 -2.71 18.99 -16.23
N ARG A 206 -2.97 19.40 -17.48
CA ARG A 206 -3.06 18.45 -18.59
C ARG A 206 -1.77 17.65 -18.75
N ALA A 207 -0.60 18.29 -18.69
CA ALA A 207 0.68 17.58 -18.77
C ALA A 207 0.85 16.57 -17.62
N ALA A 208 0.41 16.91 -16.41
CA ALA A 208 0.43 16.02 -15.25
C ALA A 208 -0.51 14.82 -15.42
N ASP A 209 -1.74 15.04 -15.91
CA ASP A 209 -2.71 13.98 -16.21
C ASP A 209 -2.18 13.00 -17.27
N GLU A 210 -1.64 13.52 -18.37
CA GLU A 210 -1.03 12.68 -19.43
C GLU A 210 0.19 11.92 -18.92
N ALA A 211 1.01 12.53 -18.06
CA ALA A 211 2.15 11.87 -17.45
C ALA A 211 1.75 10.71 -16.53
N VAL A 212 0.69 10.86 -15.72
CA VAL A 212 0.16 9.76 -14.89
C VAL A 212 -0.36 8.62 -15.76
N MET A 213 -1.10 8.92 -16.83
CA MET A 213 -1.61 7.88 -17.73
C MET A 213 -0.51 7.13 -18.49
N ALA A 214 0.56 7.85 -18.87
CA ALA A 214 1.71 7.27 -19.55
C ALA A 214 2.68 6.55 -18.59
N SER A 215 2.57 6.80 -17.28
CA SER A 215 3.40 6.14 -16.28
C SER A 215 3.12 4.63 -16.27
N PHE A 216 4.18 3.84 -16.15
CA PHE A 216 4.16 2.38 -16.25
C PHE A 216 3.55 1.81 -17.54
N ASP A 217 3.44 2.57 -18.65
CA ASP A 217 2.94 2.06 -19.95
C ASP A 217 1.64 1.22 -19.82
N MET A 218 0.65 1.77 -19.10
CA MET A 218 -0.63 1.11 -18.81
C MET A 218 -0.57 -0.13 -17.91
N GLN A 219 0.52 -0.34 -17.16
CA GLN A 219 0.70 -1.48 -16.27
C GLN A 219 0.33 -1.22 -14.80
N ALA A 220 0.10 0.04 -14.42
CA ALA A 220 -0.49 0.35 -13.13
C ALA A 220 -2.00 0.15 -13.21
N TYR A 221 -2.54 -0.64 -12.27
CA TYR A 221 -3.97 -0.90 -12.17
C TYR A 221 -4.46 -0.59 -10.76
N ARG A 222 -5.68 -0.06 -10.66
CA ARG A 222 -6.36 0.17 -9.38
C ARG A 222 -7.80 -0.31 -9.43
N TYR A 223 -8.36 -0.68 -8.30
CA TYR A 223 -9.73 -1.17 -8.19
C TYR A 223 -10.74 0.00 -8.15
N ALA A 224 -11.63 0.09 -9.14
CA ALA A 224 -12.72 1.06 -9.16
C ALA A 224 -13.91 0.61 -8.30
N GLU A 225 -14.93 1.46 -8.18
CA GLU A 225 -16.08 1.27 -7.27
C GLU A 225 -16.88 -0.03 -7.53
N ASP A 226 -16.80 -0.58 -8.75
CA ASP A 226 -17.42 -1.85 -9.13
C ASP A 226 -16.63 -3.10 -8.70
N GLY A 227 -15.49 -2.92 -8.01
CA GLY A 227 -14.61 -4.00 -7.57
C GLY A 227 -13.67 -4.53 -8.67
N LYS A 228 -13.68 -3.95 -9.87
CA LYS A 228 -12.78 -4.35 -10.96
C LYS A 228 -11.58 -3.42 -11.03
N TYR A 229 -10.46 -3.95 -11.52
CA TYR A 229 -9.27 -3.15 -11.74
C TYR A 229 -9.23 -2.55 -13.14
N TYR A 230 -8.71 -1.33 -13.23
CA TYR A 230 -8.60 -0.57 -14.48
C TYR A 230 -7.25 0.14 -14.55
N THR A 231 -6.77 0.43 -15.76
CA THR A 231 -5.63 1.31 -15.98
C THR A 231 -6.01 2.78 -15.74
N ALA A 232 -5.02 3.66 -15.59
CA ALA A 232 -5.27 5.10 -15.43
C ALA A 232 -6.08 5.69 -16.61
N SER A 233 -5.79 5.28 -17.84
CA SER A 233 -6.54 5.69 -19.04
C SER A 233 -8.00 5.23 -19.01
N GLN A 234 -8.24 3.98 -18.60
CA GLN A 234 -9.60 3.46 -18.42
C GLN A 234 -10.35 4.21 -17.31
N PHE A 235 -9.68 4.54 -16.18
CA PHE A 235 -10.25 5.38 -15.13
C PHE A 235 -10.66 6.76 -15.64
N LYS A 236 -9.80 7.41 -16.45
CA LYS A 236 -10.12 8.71 -17.06
C LYS A 236 -11.36 8.65 -17.94
N ASN A 237 -11.46 7.61 -18.78
CA ASN A 237 -12.63 7.42 -19.63
C ASN A 237 -13.91 7.17 -18.83
N TRP A 238 -13.81 6.42 -17.73
CA TRP A 238 -14.96 6.07 -16.90
C TRP A 238 -15.44 7.22 -16.00
N PHE A 239 -14.53 7.95 -15.38
CA PHE A 239 -14.83 8.95 -14.36
C PHE A 239 -14.70 10.40 -14.82
N GLY A 240 -14.29 10.63 -16.07
CA GLY A 240 -14.17 11.96 -16.66
C GLY A 240 -13.22 12.85 -15.86
N SER A 241 -13.64 14.08 -15.55
CA SER A 241 -12.80 15.06 -14.86
C SER A 241 -12.39 14.67 -13.44
N ASN A 242 -13.12 13.77 -12.78
CA ASN A 242 -12.86 13.37 -11.39
C ASN A 242 -11.96 12.14 -11.27
N TRP A 243 -11.42 11.66 -12.39
CA TRP A 243 -10.70 10.40 -12.45
C TRP A 243 -9.48 10.35 -11.52
N MET A 244 -8.69 11.42 -11.44
CA MET A 244 -7.45 11.44 -10.64
C MET A 244 -7.75 11.30 -9.14
N ALA A 245 -8.77 11.99 -8.65
CA ALA A 245 -9.20 11.89 -7.26
C ALA A 245 -9.66 10.48 -6.91
N LYS A 246 -10.45 9.85 -7.80
CA LYS A 246 -10.89 8.46 -7.63
C LYS A 246 -9.74 7.47 -7.76
N TRP A 247 -8.80 7.70 -8.69
CA TRP A 247 -7.61 6.89 -8.88
C TRP A 247 -6.77 6.85 -7.59
N MET A 248 -6.44 8.01 -7.03
CA MET A 248 -5.65 8.08 -5.78
C MET A 248 -6.37 7.51 -4.56
N ALA A 249 -7.70 7.50 -4.54
CA ALA A 249 -8.49 6.89 -3.47
C ALA A 249 -8.69 5.37 -3.65
N SER A 250 -8.41 4.85 -4.85
CA SER A 250 -8.64 3.45 -5.19
C SER A 250 -7.48 2.56 -4.76
N PRO A 251 -7.76 1.36 -4.21
CA PRO A 251 -6.73 0.39 -3.87
C PRO A 251 -5.88 -0.01 -5.09
N VAL A 252 -4.57 -0.13 -4.89
CA VAL A 252 -3.63 -0.54 -5.93
C VAL A 252 -3.72 -2.02 -6.16
N ALA A 253 -3.86 -2.46 -7.42
CA ALA A 253 -3.78 -3.87 -7.75
C ALA A 253 -2.33 -4.34 -7.71
N GLN A 254 -2.12 -5.56 -7.24
CA GLN A 254 -0.80 -6.12 -6.99
C GLN A 254 -0.67 -7.47 -7.68
N LYS A 255 0.56 -7.84 -8.05
CA LYS A 255 0.89 -9.16 -8.58
C LYS A 255 1.89 -9.88 -7.70
N VAL A 256 1.81 -11.20 -7.68
CA VAL A 256 2.70 -12.05 -6.90
C VAL A 256 3.99 -12.31 -7.68
N ALA A 257 5.13 -11.97 -7.09
CA ALA A 257 6.45 -12.25 -7.67
C ALA A 257 6.93 -13.68 -7.34
N GLU A 258 8.11 -14.03 -7.86
CA GLU A 258 8.74 -15.36 -7.68
C GLU A 258 9.10 -15.67 -6.22
N ASP A 259 9.21 -14.66 -5.35
CA ASP A 259 9.46 -14.82 -3.92
C ASP A 259 8.16 -15.00 -3.10
N GLY A 260 7.01 -15.09 -3.79
CA GLY A 260 5.69 -15.27 -3.17
C GLY A 260 5.09 -13.99 -2.58
N LYS A 261 5.72 -12.82 -2.73
CA LYS A 261 5.18 -11.55 -2.22
C LYS A 261 4.38 -10.80 -3.27
N ALA A 262 3.36 -10.08 -2.80
CA ALA A 262 2.55 -9.20 -3.63
C ALA A 262 3.21 -7.83 -3.77
N TYR A 263 3.33 -7.35 -5.00
CA TYR A 263 3.92 -6.07 -5.33
C TYR A 263 3.00 -5.26 -6.25
N SER A 264 2.95 -3.95 -6.07
CA SER A 264 2.41 -3.05 -7.09
C SER A 264 3.37 -2.94 -8.29
N ALA A 265 2.95 -2.31 -9.39
CA ALA A 265 3.82 -2.14 -10.55
C ALA A 265 5.12 -1.37 -10.23
N SER A 266 5.05 -0.33 -9.40
CA SER A 266 6.20 0.48 -8.98
C SER A 266 7.18 -0.36 -8.13
N GLN A 267 6.66 -1.12 -7.17
CA GLN A 267 7.46 -1.96 -6.29
C GLN A 267 8.07 -3.15 -7.06
N PHE A 268 7.31 -3.73 -8.00
CA PHE A 268 7.77 -4.83 -8.85
C PHE A 268 8.91 -4.35 -9.77
N ARG A 269 8.80 -3.14 -10.32
CA ARG A 269 9.88 -2.48 -11.05
C ARG A 269 11.12 -2.24 -10.20
N ALA A 270 10.95 -1.81 -8.95
CA ALA A 270 12.06 -1.62 -8.03
C ALA A 270 12.76 -2.95 -7.68
N PHE A 271 11.98 -4.02 -7.49
CA PHE A 271 12.48 -5.34 -7.11
C PHE A 271 13.27 -6.03 -8.24
N PHE A 272 12.74 -6.06 -9.46
CA PHE A 272 13.39 -6.70 -10.61
C PHE A 272 14.28 -5.77 -11.44
N GLY A 273 14.26 -4.47 -11.16
CA GLY A 273 14.99 -3.46 -11.91
C GLY A 273 14.36 -3.13 -13.28
N VAL A 274 14.82 -2.03 -13.88
CA VAL A 274 14.21 -1.41 -15.07
C VAL A 274 14.21 -2.32 -16.31
N ARG A 275 15.12 -3.28 -16.43
CA ARG A 275 15.28 -4.11 -17.64
C ARG A 275 14.31 -5.27 -17.73
N ASP A 276 14.10 -5.99 -16.62
CA ASP A 276 13.41 -7.29 -16.66
C ASP A 276 12.01 -7.26 -16.04
N TRP A 277 11.69 -6.21 -15.27
CA TRP A 277 10.45 -6.16 -14.49
C TRP A 277 9.20 -6.30 -15.35
N LEU A 278 9.15 -5.72 -16.55
CA LEU A 278 7.94 -5.69 -17.38
C LEU A 278 7.57 -7.09 -17.89
N SER A 279 8.58 -7.85 -18.35
CA SER A 279 8.38 -9.24 -18.78
C SER A 279 7.87 -10.10 -17.62
N LYS A 280 8.49 -9.95 -16.45
CA LYS A 280 8.09 -10.67 -15.22
C LYS A 280 6.72 -10.23 -14.71
N TRP A 281 6.39 -8.95 -14.78
CA TRP A 281 5.08 -8.41 -14.40
C TRP A 281 3.97 -9.00 -15.27
N ASN A 282 4.19 -9.10 -16.58
CA ASN A 282 3.22 -9.68 -17.50
C ASN A 282 3.01 -11.18 -17.26
N ALA A 283 4.06 -11.90 -16.87
CA ALA A 283 3.99 -13.32 -16.52
C ALA A 283 3.40 -13.59 -15.12
N ALA A 284 3.48 -12.61 -14.21
CA ALA A 284 3.00 -12.74 -12.84
C ALA A 284 1.46 -12.76 -12.74
N THR A 285 0.97 -13.49 -11.73
CA THR A 285 -0.46 -13.61 -11.41
C THR A 285 -0.92 -12.47 -10.51
N TRP A 286 -2.21 -12.11 -10.61
CA TRP A 286 -2.82 -11.14 -9.72
C TRP A 286 -2.85 -11.67 -8.28
N ALA A 287 -2.48 -10.82 -7.33
CA ALA A 287 -2.51 -11.14 -5.92
C ALA A 287 -3.95 -11.11 -5.40
N THR A 288 -4.33 -12.15 -4.65
CA THR A 288 -5.57 -12.15 -3.88
C THR A 288 -5.38 -11.28 -2.64
N GLN A 289 -5.83 -10.02 -2.72
CA GLN A 289 -5.76 -9.12 -1.57
C GLN A 289 -6.82 -9.48 -0.53
N ARG A 290 -6.43 -9.48 0.74
CA ARG A 290 -7.31 -9.78 1.88
C ARG A 290 -7.17 -8.71 2.95
N ARG A 291 -8.27 -8.45 3.65
CA ARG A 291 -8.33 -7.51 4.78
C ARG A 291 -9.18 -8.07 5.90
N ILE A 292 -8.89 -7.66 7.13
CA ILE A 292 -9.70 -7.95 8.31
C ILE A 292 -10.77 -6.87 8.44
N ALA A 293 -12.04 -7.22 8.30
CA ALA A 293 -13.13 -6.28 8.44
C ALA A 293 -13.43 -5.94 9.91
N GLU A 294 -14.31 -4.96 10.13
CA GLU A 294 -14.75 -4.51 11.47
C GLU A 294 -15.42 -5.63 12.30
N ASP A 295 -15.90 -6.70 11.66
CA ASP A 295 -16.48 -7.88 12.30
C ASP A 295 -15.42 -8.94 12.70
N GLY A 296 -14.13 -8.66 12.48
CA GLY A 296 -13.01 -9.55 12.77
C GLY A 296 -12.82 -10.68 11.75
N LYS A 297 -13.59 -10.73 10.66
CA LYS A 297 -13.41 -11.74 9.61
C LYS A 297 -12.46 -11.26 8.53
N VAL A 298 -11.74 -12.21 7.93
CA VAL A 298 -10.89 -11.97 6.77
C VAL A 298 -11.72 -12.11 5.50
N TYR A 299 -11.71 -11.10 4.65
CA TYR A 299 -12.37 -11.11 3.35
C TYR A 299 -11.35 -10.87 2.24
N THR A 300 -11.51 -11.55 1.11
CA THR A 300 -10.91 -11.14 -0.17
C THR A 300 -11.55 -9.84 -0.66
N LEU A 301 -10.91 -9.14 -1.59
CA LEU A 301 -11.47 -7.89 -2.13
C LEU A 301 -12.87 -8.10 -2.73
N ASP A 302 -13.08 -9.16 -3.51
CA ASP A 302 -14.39 -9.47 -4.12
C ASP A 302 -15.47 -9.75 -3.07
N GLU A 303 -15.13 -10.50 -2.02
CA GLU A 303 -16.05 -10.75 -0.90
C GLU A 303 -16.31 -9.46 -0.12
N PHE A 304 -15.31 -8.60 0.06
CA PHE A 304 -15.41 -7.32 0.76
C PHE A 304 -16.31 -6.34 0.01
N VAL A 305 -16.17 -6.24 -1.31
CA VAL A 305 -17.07 -5.48 -2.20
C VAL A 305 -18.50 -6.01 -2.09
N SER A 306 -18.67 -7.33 -2.11
CA SER A 306 -19.98 -7.98 -2.00
C SER A 306 -20.64 -7.71 -0.64
N TYR A 307 -19.86 -7.72 0.44
CA TYR A 307 -20.35 -7.55 1.80
C TYR A 307 -20.72 -6.11 2.15
N PHE A 308 -19.87 -5.13 1.80
CA PHE A 308 -20.10 -3.72 2.14
C PHE A 308 -20.82 -2.92 1.04
N GLY A 309 -20.92 -3.46 -0.17
CA GLY A 309 -21.54 -2.81 -1.32
C GLY A 309 -20.66 -1.75 -1.98
N GLN A 310 -20.99 -1.42 -3.23
CA GLN A 310 -20.19 -0.57 -4.12
C GLN A 310 -19.91 0.84 -3.57
N SER A 311 -20.79 1.39 -2.75
CA SER A 311 -20.67 2.78 -2.26
C SER A 311 -19.78 2.96 -1.04
N GLN A 312 -19.48 1.89 -0.28
CA GLN A 312 -18.79 2.00 1.01
C GLN A 312 -17.51 1.18 1.10
N TRP A 313 -17.37 0.14 0.26
CA TRP A 313 -16.31 -0.84 0.42
C TRP A 313 -14.92 -0.20 0.34
N GLN A 314 -14.66 0.76 -0.56
CA GLN A 314 -13.33 1.41 -0.69
C GLN A 314 -12.92 2.15 0.58
N GLN A 315 -13.86 2.88 1.20
CA GLN A 315 -13.59 3.61 2.45
C GLN A 315 -13.29 2.64 3.60
N LYS A 316 -14.02 1.53 3.68
CA LYS A 316 -13.81 0.51 4.71
C LYS A 316 -12.52 -0.29 4.45
N TRP A 317 -12.22 -0.59 3.19
CA TRP A 317 -10.99 -1.27 2.78
C TRP A 317 -9.75 -0.48 3.15
N ALA A 318 -9.75 0.84 2.93
CA ALA A 318 -8.63 1.72 3.29
C ALA A 318 -8.36 1.79 4.80
N LYS A 319 -9.37 1.51 5.63
CA LYS A 319 -9.27 1.50 7.10
C LYS A 319 -8.99 0.11 7.66
N ALA A 320 -9.26 -0.94 6.89
CA ALA A 320 -9.14 -2.31 7.34
C ALA A 320 -7.65 -2.72 7.46
N PRO A 321 -7.28 -3.46 8.52
CA PRO A 321 -6.01 -4.18 8.62
C PRO A 321 -5.78 -5.14 7.46
#